data_AF-A0A0Q8G7L5-F1
#
_entry.id   AF-A0A0Q8G7L5-F1
#
_cell.length_a   1.000
_cell.length_b   1.000
_cell.length_c   1.000
_cell.angle_alpha   90.00
_cell.angle_beta   90.00
_cell.angle_gamma   90.00
#
_symmetry.space_group_name_H-M   'P 1'
#
loop_
_entity.id
_entity.type
_entity.pdbx_description
1 polymer ?
#
loop_
_entity_poly.entity_id
_entity_poly.type
_entity_poly.pdbx_seq_one_letter_code
_entity_poly.pdbx_strand_id
1 'polypeptide(L)'
;MHLKVRSIEDVDRYLELVRASAARAQQWVANHSGDPLDLLRHMKFEQIGFHPVEDRSLNIIEQINQTWTFVVALLATRQLLQLPPEAEGFKVAPGAHMALELDIMSEVEGLVGAETFAAVDPTNNRKLFNDREKLKSRAEIHRYVFFASPLYPGTHRLPRLERHGVEVWSVDLAS
;
A
#
# COMPACT_ATOMS: atom_id res chain seq x y z
N MET A 1 -13.21 -6.31 -2.70
CA MET A 1 -12.99 -6.91 -1.37
C MET A 1 -12.20 -5.91 -0.52
N HIS A 2 -12.31 -5.95 0.81
CA HIS A 2 -11.41 -5.20 1.70
C HIS A 2 -10.91 -6.14 2.81
N LEU A 3 -9.69 -5.90 3.29
CA LEU A 3 -9.16 -6.51 4.49
C LEU A 3 -9.76 -5.81 5.71
N LYS A 4 -9.94 -6.56 6.80
CA LYS A 4 -10.28 -6.00 8.11
C LYS A 4 -9.07 -6.14 9.00
N VAL A 5 -8.62 -5.02 9.56
CA VAL A 5 -7.42 -4.95 10.39
C VAL A 5 -7.80 -4.28 11.70
N ARG A 6 -7.76 -5.03 12.81
CA ARG A 6 -8.12 -4.51 14.14
C ARG A 6 -6.96 -4.53 15.13
N SER A 7 -5.85 -5.17 14.76
CA SER A 7 -4.67 -5.27 15.61
C SER A 7 -3.38 -5.34 14.80
N ILE A 8 -2.24 -5.24 15.50
CA ILE A 8 -0.91 -5.38 14.90
C ILE A 8 -0.72 -6.80 14.35
N GLU A 9 -1.28 -7.81 15.01
CA GLU A 9 -1.24 -9.21 14.59
C GLU A 9 -1.97 -9.44 13.26
N ASP A 10 -3.07 -8.71 13.00
CA ASP A 10 -3.72 -8.73 11.69
C ASP A 10 -2.78 -8.20 10.61
N VAL A 11 -2.09 -7.08 10.88
CA VAL A 11 -1.10 -6.52 9.95
C VAL A 11 0.00 -7.54 9.67
N ASP A 12 0.55 -8.16 10.71
CA ASP A 12 1.64 -9.14 10.59
C ASP A 12 1.22 -10.35 9.75
N ARG A 13 0.02 -10.87 9.99
CA ARG A 13 -0.57 -11.95 9.21
C ARG A 13 -0.70 -11.58 7.73
N TYR A 14 -1.19 -10.38 7.41
CA TYR A 14 -1.32 -9.94 6.03
C TYR A 14 0.04 -9.68 5.37
N LEU A 15 1.01 -9.12 6.10
CA LEU A 15 2.38 -8.97 5.61
C LEU A 15 3.03 -10.31 5.30
N GLU A 16 2.75 -11.36 6.08
CA GLU A 16 3.24 -12.71 5.79
C GLU A 16 2.65 -13.27 4.49
N LEU A 17 1.36 -13.04 4.21
CA LEU A 17 0.77 -13.40 2.92
C LEU A 17 1.45 -12.68 1.76
N VAL A 18 1.72 -11.38 1.91
CA VAL A 18 2.45 -10.60 0.91
C VAL A 18 3.86 -11.15 0.69
N ARG A 19 4.58 -11.51 1.76
CA ARG A 19 5.92 -12.14 1.67
C ARG A 19 5.87 -13.49 0.97
N ALA A 20 4.90 -14.34 1.32
CA ALA A 20 4.73 -15.65 0.68
C ALA A 20 4.44 -15.50 -0.84
N SER A 21 3.60 -14.53 -1.22
CA SER A 21 3.33 -14.21 -2.63
C SER A 21 4.59 -13.75 -3.37
N ALA A 22 5.39 -12.87 -2.75
CA ALA A 22 6.67 -12.41 -3.30
C ALA A 22 7.70 -13.56 -3.43
N ALA A 23 7.76 -14.47 -2.45
CA ALA A 23 8.66 -15.63 -2.48
C ALA A 23 8.36 -16.58 -3.65
N ARG A 24 7.07 -16.77 -4.00
CA ARG A 24 6.69 -17.55 -5.19
C ARG A 24 7.19 -16.91 -6.49
N ALA A 25 7.07 -15.59 -6.62
CA ALA A 25 7.60 -14.88 -7.78
C ALA A 25 9.13 -14.94 -7.84
N GLN A 26 9.80 -14.78 -6.69
CA GLN A 26 11.26 -14.94 -6.59
C GLN A 26 11.70 -16.32 -7.07
N GLN A 27 11.03 -17.38 -6.62
CA GLN A 27 11.33 -18.75 -7.04
C GLN A 27 11.09 -18.96 -8.54
N TRP A 28 10.00 -18.42 -9.09
CA TRP A 28 9.71 -18.51 -10.52
C TRP A 28 10.82 -17.83 -11.36
N VAL A 29 11.23 -16.61 -10.98
CA VAL A 29 12.33 -15.90 -11.65
C VAL A 29 13.65 -16.66 -11.54
N ALA A 30 13.97 -17.19 -10.36
CA ALA A 30 15.20 -17.94 -10.11
C ALA A 30 15.29 -19.24 -10.92
N ASN A 31 14.14 -19.83 -11.26
CA ASN A 31 14.06 -21.06 -12.06
C ASN A 31 14.10 -20.81 -13.57
N HIS A 32 14.03 -19.55 -14.03
CA HIS A 32 14.09 -19.25 -15.46
C HIS A 32 15.46 -19.59 -16.04
N SER A 33 15.46 -20.19 -17.22
CA SER A 33 16.66 -20.45 -18.02
C SER A 33 16.36 -20.15 -19.49
N GLY A 34 17.39 -19.84 -20.27
CA GLY A 34 17.25 -19.47 -21.69
C GLY A 34 17.39 -17.98 -21.95
N ASP A 35 16.69 -17.47 -22.97
CA ASP A 35 16.82 -16.09 -23.43
C ASP A 35 16.31 -15.09 -22.37
N PRO A 36 17.13 -14.09 -21.96
CA PRO A 36 16.69 -13.02 -21.09
C PRO A 36 15.50 -12.20 -21.63
N LEU A 37 15.35 -12.04 -22.96
CA LEU A 37 14.22 -11.29 -23.51
C LEU A 37 12.90 -12.05 -23.35
N ASP A 38 12.93 -13.38 -23.43
CA ASP A 38 11.76 -14.21 -23.15
C ASP A 38 11.31 -14.12 -21.69
N LEU A 39 12.26 -14.05 -20.74
CA LEU A 39 11.94 -13.78 -19.33
C LEU A 39 11.15 -12.48 -19.18
N LEU A 40 11.66 -11.39 -19.77
CA LEU A 40 11.00 -10.08 -19.69
C LEU A 40 9.63 -10.08 -20.38
N ARG A 41 9.48 -10.83 -21.49
CA ARG A 41 8.20 -11.02 -22.17
C ARG A 41 7.21 -11.73 -21.25
N HIS A 42 7.60 -12.84 -20.61
CA HIS A 42 6.76 -13.57 -19.67
C HIS A 42 6.35 -12.68 -18.48
N MET A 43 7.30 -11.99 -17.87
CA MET A 43 7.05 -11.09 -16.73
C MET A 43 6.05 -9.98 -17.07
N LYS A 44 6.08 -9.45 -18.30
CA LYS A 44 5.26 -8.31 -18.72
C LYS A 44 3.88 -8.72 -19.22
N PHE A 45 3.76 -9.83 -19.94
CA PHE A 45 2.55 -10.13 -20.72
C PHE A 45 1.80 -11.37 -20.25
N GLU A 46 2.39 -12.25 -19.44
CA GLU A 46 1.75 -13.50 -19.02
C GLU A 46 1.27 -13.43 -17.56
N GLN A 47 0.17 -14.11 -17.26
CA GLN A 47 -0.45 -14.14 -15.93
C GLN A 47 0.21 -15.17 -14.99
N ILE A 48 1.53 -15.06 -14.86
CA ILE A 48 2.39 -15.97 -14.09
C ILE A 48 2.70 -15.48 -12.66
N GLY A 49 2.37 -14.23 -12.37
CA GLY A 49 2.48 -13.62 -11.05
C GLY A 49 1.24 -13.88 -10.19
N PHE A 50 1.32 -13.45 -8.94
CA PHE A 50 0.35 -13.74 -7.89
C PHE A 50 -0.10 -12.44 -7.22
N HIS A 51 -1.39 -12.32 -6.93
CA HIS A 51 -1.86 -11.21 -6.10
C HIS A 51 -1.25 -11.31 -4.69
N PRO A 52 -0.99 -10.18 -4.01
CA PRO A 52 -0.32 -10.23 -2.70
C PRO A 52 -1.13 -10.88 -1.58
N VAL A 53 -2.47 -10.88 -1.69
CA VAL A 53 -3.38 -11.38 -0.62
C VAL A 53 -4.50 -12.28 -1.14
N GLU A 54 -4.81 -12.23 -2.44
CA GLU A 54 -5.95 -12.96 -3.02
C GLU A 54 -5.44 -14.12 -3.87
N ASP A 55 -6.27 -15.15 -4.04
CA ASP A 55 -5.98 -16.24 -4.97
C ASP A 55 -6.40 -15.85 -6.40
N ARG A 56 -5.64 -14.93 -7.01
CA ARG A 56 -5.79 -14.54 -8.41
C ARG A 56 -4.46 -14.25 -9.07
N SER A 57 -4.38 -14.53 -10.36
CA SER A 57 -3.18 -14.32 -11.16
C SER A 57 -2.99 -12.87 -11.59
N LEU A 58 -1.74 -12.45 -11.72
CA LEU A 58 -1.28 -11.17 -12.23
C LEU A 58 -0.13 -11.41 -13.21
N ASN A 59 0.30 -10.41 -13.99
CA ASN A 59 1.67 -10.45 -14.50
C ASN A 59 2.67 -10.01 -13.41
N ILE A 60 3.97 -10.25 -13.61
CA ILE A 60 4.99 -9.96 -12.58
C ILE A 60 5.13 -8.45 -12.32
N ILE A 61 4.96 -7.60 -13.35
CA ILE A 61 5.01 -6.14 -13.18
C ILE A 61 3.84 -5.65 -12.32
N GLU A 62 2.64 -6.16 -12.58
CA GLU A 62 1.45 -5.90 -11.76
C GLU A 62 1.64 -6.41 -10.33
N GLN A 63 2.21 -7.60 -10.16
CA GLN A 63 2.51 -8.14 -8.84
C GLN A 63 3.47 -7.23 -8.08
N ILE A 64 4.58 -6.78 -8.67
CA ILE A 64 5.52 -5.87 -8.01
C ILE A 64 4.82 -4.59 -7.55
N ASN A 65 4.01 -3.99 -8.41
CA ASN A 65 3.26 -2.77 -8.08
C ASN A 65 2.23 -3.01 -6.97
N GLN A 66 1.51 -4.13 -7.03
CA GLN A 66 0.51 -4.49 -6.02
C GLN A 66 1.16 -4.86 -4.68
N THR A 67 2.28 -5.58 -4.68
CA THR A 67 3.04 -5.92 -3.47
C THR A 67 3.35 -4.65 -2.68
N TRP A 68 3.92 -3.63 -3.31
CA TRP A 68 4.25 -2.39 -2.60
C TRP A 68 3.02 -1.54 -2.26
N THR A 69 1.98 -1.57 -3.09
CA THR A 69 0.67 -0.97 -2.75
C THR A 69 0.11 -1.55 -1.44
N PHE A 70 0.12 -2.88 -1.29
CA PHE A 70 -0.33 -3.55 -0.06
C PHE A 70 0.62 -3.35 1.12
N VAL A 71 1.94 -3.42 0.93
CA VAL A 71 2.91 -3.18 2.00
C VAL A 71 2.72 -1.80 2.61
N VAL A 72 2.64 -0.74 1.79
CA VAL A 72 2.45 0.63 2.29
C VAL A 72 1.14 0.74 3.06
N ALA A 73 0.04 0.21 2.55
CA ALA A 73 -1.25 0.27 3.22
C ALA A 73 -1.26 -0.49 4.56
N LEU A 74 -0.60 -1.63 4.63
CA LEU A 74 -0.48 -2.42 5.87
C LEU A 74 0.38 -1.70 6.92
N LEU A 75 1.50 -1.11 6.52
CA LEU A 75 2.35 -0.32 7.41
C LEU A 75 1.69 0.99 7.86
N ALA A 76 0.97 1.65 6.96
CA ALA A 76 0.13 2.80 7.28
C ALA A 76 -0.94 2.43 8.31
N THR A 77 -1.61 1.29 8.13
CA THR A 77 -2.62 0.79 9.08
C THR A 77 -1.99 0.47 10.43
N ARG A 78 -0.79 -0.13 10.46
CA ARG A 78 -0.02 -0.33 11.69
C ARG A 78 0.23 0.99 12.43
N GLN A 79 0.61 2.03 11.70
CA GLN A 79 0.83 3.36 12.27
C GLN A 79 -0.49 3.95 12.80
N LEU A 80 -1.57 3.84 12.04
CA LEU A 80 -2.89 4.35 12.43
C LEU A 80 -3.45 3.67 13.69
N LEU A 81 -3.20 2.38 13.90
CA LEU A 81 -3.57 1.66 15.13
C LEU A 81 -2.87 2.23 16.39
N GLN A 82 -1.80 2.99 16.22
CA GLN A 82 -1.02 3.59 17.32
C GLN A 82 -1.27 5.10 17.47
N LEU A 83 -1.93 5.72 16.48
CA LEU A 83 -2.20 7.16 16.48
C LEU A 83 -3.57 7.46 17.11
N PRO A 84 -3.69 8.55 17.88
CA PRO A 84 -5.00 9.08 18.24
C PRO A 84 -5.78 9.58 17.00
N PRO A 85 -7.11 9.46 16.97
CA PRO A 85 -7.95 8.77 17.94
C PRO A 85 -7.84 7.26 17.78
N GLU A 86 -7.97 6.54 18.90
CA GLU A 86 -8.02 5.08 18.88
C GLU A 86 -9.24 4.63 18.06
N ALA A 87 -8.98 4.01 16.91
CA ALA A 87 -10.02 3.44 16.07
C ALA A 87 -10.20 1.96 16.42
N GLU A 88 -11.44 1.48 16.44
CA GLU A 88 -11.77 0.06 16.70
C GLU A 88 -11.26 -0.90 15.61
N GLY A 89 -10.85 -0.36 14.46
CA GLY A 89 -10.33 -1.10 13.32
C GLY A 89 -10.39 -0.34 12.01
N PHE A 90 -9.81 -0.93 10.98
CA PHE A 90 -9.72 -0.36 9.64
C PHE A 90 -10.16 -1.35 8.56
N LYS A 91 -10.84 -0.82 7.55
CA LYS A 91 -11.06 -1.46 6.26
C LYS A 91 -9.94 -1.01 5.32
N VAL A 92 -9.19 -1.97 4.79
CA VAL A 92 -8.01 -1.73 3.95
C VAL A 92 -8.24 -2.34 2.58
N ALA A 93 -8.27 -1.52 1.54
CA ALA A 93 -8.49 -1.97 0.15
C ALA A 93 -7.66 -1.15 -0.84
N PRO A 94 -6.33 -1.22 -0.76
CA PRO A 94 -5.48 -0.42 -1.61
C PRO A 94 -5.50 -0.95 -3.05
N GLY A 95 -5.46 -0.04 -4.03
CA GLY A 95 -5.33 -0.37 -5.45
C GLY A 95 -6.58 -0.17 -6.31
N ALA A 96 -6.48 -0.57 -7.59
CA ALA A 96 -7.34 -0.07 -8.66
C ALA A 96 -8.82 -0.53 -8.63
N HIS A 97 -9.18 -1.49 -7.77
CA HIS A 97 -10.52 -2.08 -7.80
C HIS A 97 -11.60 -1.29 -7.02
N MET A 98 -11.29 -0.08 -6.54
CA MET A 98 -12.23 0.87 -5.88
C MET A 98 -13.24 0.20 -4.94
N ALA A 99 -12.79 -0.80 -4.16
CA ALA A 99 -13.67 -1.49 -3.22
C ALA A 99 -14.04 -0.59 -2.02
N LEU A 100 -13.27 0.48 -1.82
CA LEU A 100 -13.49 1.57 -0.88
C LEU A 100 -13.23 2.90 -1.59
N GLU A 101 -13.72 4.00 -1.01
CA GLU A 101 -13.48 5.35 -1.56
C GLU A 101 -12.03 5.82 -1.33
N LEU A 102 -11.39 5.36 -0.25
CA LEU A 102 -9.99 5.59 0.11
C LEU A 102 -9.32 4.24 0.37
N ASP A 103 -8.00 4.18 0.26
CA ASP A 103 -7.25 2.93 0.47
C ASP A 103 -7.42 2.35 1.88
N ILE A 104 -7.55 3.23 2.88
CA ILE A 104 -7.78 2.87 4.28
C ILE A 104 -8.91 3.75 4.83
N MET A 105 -9.89 3.12 5.47
CA MET A 105 -10.98 3.81 6.17
C MET A 105 -11.20 3.16 7.53
N SER A 106 -11.45 3.92 8.58
CA SER A 106 -11.86 3.36 9.88
C SER A 106 -13.19 2.60 9.77
N GLU A 107 -13.41 1.64 10.67
CA GLU A 107 -14.72 1.00 10.81
C GLU A 107 -15.79 1.99 11.28
N VAL A 108 -15.41 2.95 12.13
CA VAL A 108 -16.23 4.11 12.50
C VAL A 108 -16.28 5.08 11.33
N GLU A 109 -17.48 5.32 10.79
CA GLU A 109 -17.68 6.21 9.64
C GLU A 109 -17.23 7.65 9.96
N GLY A 110 -16.53 8.28 9.00
CA GLY A 110 -16.09 9.67 9.13
C GLY A 110 -14.94 9.91 10.12
N LEU A 111 -14.39 8.89 10.79
CA LEU A 111 -13.32 9.11 11.76
C LEU A 111 -11.94 9.26 11.09
N VAL A 112 -11.48 8.23 10.37
CA VAL A 112 -10.18 8.19 9.70
C VAL A 112 -10.33 7.80 8.24
N GLY A 113 -9.65 8.53 7.36
CA GLY A 113 -9.50 8.20 5.95
C GLY A 113 -8.07 8.43 5.46
N ALA A 114 -7.51 7.50 4.70
CA ALA A 114 -6.15 7.65 4.19
C ALA A 114 -5.94 7.12 2.77
N GLU A 115 -5.05 7.79 2.05
CA GLU A 115 -4.48 7.35 0.77
C GLU A 115 -3.07 6.81 0.99
N THR A 116 -2.70 5.83 0.17
CA THR A 116 -1.40 5.15 0.25
C THR A 116 -0.77 5.04 -1.14
N PHE A 117 0.55 5.15 -1.22
CA PHE A 117 1.27 4.83 -2.46
C PHE A 117 2.75 4.50 -2.23
N ALA A 118 3.35 3.76 -3.16
CA ALA A 118 4.79 3.59 -3.23
C ALA A 118 5.34 4.31 -4.46
N ALA A 119 6.43 5.06 -4.30
CA ALA A 119 7.07 5.78 -5.40
C ALA A 119 8.56 6.00 -5.13
N VAL A 120 9.38 6.08 -6.19
CA VAL A 120 10.79 6.45 -6.05
C VAL A 120 10.92 7.86 -5.47
N ASP A 121 10.19 8.82 -6.04
CA ASP A 121 10.03 10.17 -5.51
C ASP A 121 8.52 10.44 -5.33
N PRO A 122 8.06 10.85 -4.13
CA PRO A 122 6.64 11.07 -3.87
C PRO A 122 6.04 12.26 -4.64
N THR A 123 6.86 13.10 -5.26
CA THR A 123 6.43 14.21 -6.13
C THR A 123 6.20 13.77 -7.58
N ASN A 124 6.69 12.59 -7.98
CA ASN A 124 6.51 12.08 -9.33
C ASN A 124 5.04 11.88 -9.67
N ASN A 125 4.71 12.17 -10.94
CA ASN A 125 3.34 12.08 -11.49
C ASN A 125 2.29 12.85 -10.67
N ARG A 126 2.73 13.79 -9.82
CA ARG A 126 1.88 14.57 -8.92
C ARG A 126 1.07 13.68 -7.95
N LYS A 127 1.51 12.46 -7.64
CA LYS A 127 0.71 11.50 -6.83
C LYS A 127 0.37 12.08 -5.46
N LEU A 128 1.37 12.56 -4.71
CA LEU A 128 1.14 13.22 -3.42
C LEU A 128 0.16 14.40 -3.54
N PHE A 129 0.34 15.26 -4.54
CA PHE A 129 -0.55 16.40 -4.77
C PHE A 129 -2.00 15.93 -5.01
N ASN A 130 -2.20 14.97 -5.90
CA ASN A 130 -3.53 14.46 -6.25
C ASN A 130 -4.22 13.81 -5.04
N ASP A 131 -3.50 13.04 -4.23
CA ASP A 131 -4.05 12.37 -3.05
C ASP A 131 -4.50 13.37 -1.99
N ARG A 132 -3.74 14.46 -1.81
CA ARG A 132 -4.13 15.55 -0.90
C ARG A 132 -5.33 16.33 -1.41
N GLU A 133 -5.40 16.60 -2.71
CA GLU A 133 -6.57 17.26 -3.29
C GLU A 133 -7.81 16.37 -3.17
N LYS A 134 -7.67 15.05 -3.36
CA LYS A 134 -8.74 14.08 -3.08
C LYS A 134 -9.19 14.15 -1.63
N LEU A 135 -8.25 14.16 -0.68
CA LEU A 135 -8.55 14.20 0.76
C LEU A 135 -9.07 15.55 1.25
N LYS A 136 -8.79 16.65 0.56
CA LYS A 136 -9.23 18.00 0.96
C LYS A 136 -10.76 18.12 1.09
N SER A 137 -11.52 17.42 0.25
CA SER A 137 -13.00 17.46 0.25
C SER A 137 -13.65 16.33 1.06
N ARG A 138 -12.85 15.54 1.77
CA ARG A 138 -13.30 14.36 2.52
C ARG A 138 -13.86 14.76 3.89
N ALA A 139 -14.95 14.09 4.29
CA ALA A 139 -15.66 14.37 5.54
C ALA A 139 -14.93 13.81 6.77
N GLU A 140 -13.95 12.92 6.56
CA GLU A 140 -13.19 12.30 7.63
C GLU A 140 -12.48 13.35 8.50
N ILE A 141 -12.57 13.17 9.82
CA ILE A 141 -11.99 14.08 10.81
C ILE A 141 -10.46 14.04 10.73
N HIS A 142 -9.90 12.83 10.68
CA HIS A 142 -8.46 12.60 10.58
C HIS A 142 -8.11 12.06 9.20
N ARG A 143 -7.31 12.82 8.46
CA ARG A 143 -6.98 12.53 7.06
C ARG A 143 -5.48 12.37 6.90
N TYR A 144 -5.07 11.31 6.22
CA TYR A 144 -3.67 10.96 6.11
C TYR A 144 -3.27 10.59 4.68
N VAL A 145 -2.04 10.89 4.32
CA VAL A 145 -1.35 10.26 3.19
C VAL A 145 -0.13 9.54 3.73
N PHE A 146 -0.03 8.26 3.42
CA PHE A 146 1.15 7.44 3.73
C PHE A 146 1.86 7.04 2.44
N PHE A 147 3.18 7.09 2.43
CA PHE A 147 3.94 6.61 1.27
C PHE A 147 5.23 5.90 1.65
N ALA A 148 5.68 4.99 0.79
CA ALA A 148 7.05 4.49 0.81
C ALA A 148 7.87 5.09 -0.33
N SER A 149 9.08 5.55 0.01
CA SER A 149 10.04 6.09 -0.96
C SER A 149 11.46 5.93 -0.43
N PRO A 150 12.43 5.53 -1.25
CA PRO A 150 13.83 5.48 -0.86
C PRO A 150 14.41 6.86 -0.47
N LEU A 151 13.77 7.97 -0.86
CA LEU A 151 14.18 9.32 -0.46
C LEU A 151 13.75 9.68 0.97
N TYR A 152 12.82 8.91 1.55
CA TYR A 152 12.27 9.12 2.88
C TYR A 152 12.25 7.79 3.65
N PRO A 153 13.43 7.22 3.96
CA PRO A 153 13.50 5.95 4.68
C PRO A 153 12.92 6.07 6.09
N GLY A 154 12.33 4.98 6.57
CA GLY A 154 11.73 4.90 7.90
C GLY A 154 10.33 5.50 8.00
N THR A 155 9.73 5.34 9.19
CA THR A 155 8.37 5.78 9.49
C THR A 155 8.36 7.11 10.22
N HIS A 156 8.04 8.19 9.51
CA HIS A 156 8.12 9.54 10.04
C HIS A 156 6.98 10.43 9.53
N ARG A 157 6.44 11.28 10.41
CA ARG A 157 5.58 12.39 10.01
C ARG A 157 6.40 13.46 9.31
N LEU A 158 5.86 14.02 8.23
CA LEU A 158 6.52 15.00 7.37
C LEU A 158 5.69 16.29 7.28
N PRO A 159 5.66 17.14 8.33
CA PRO A 159 4.81 18.34 8.38
C PRO A 159 5.01 19.30 7.20
N ARG A 160 6.23 19.36 6.64
CA ARG A 160 6.56 20.21 5.49
C ARG A 160 5.74 19.86 4.25
N LEU A 161 5.35 18.59 4.14
CA LEU A 161 4.55 18.05 3.07
C LEU A 161 3.05 18.14 3.34
N GLU A 162 2.58 18.60 4.50
CA GLU A 162 1.15 18.67 4.88
C GLU A 162 0.44 19.93 4.37
N ARG A 163 -0.85 19.83 4.08
CA ARG A 163 -1.74 20.89 3.53
C ARG A 163 -3.17 20.42 3.73
N HIS A 164 -4.11 21.36 3.79
CA HIS A 164 -5.55 21.06 3.90
C HIS A 164 -5.93 20.19 5.12
N GLY A 165 -5.12 20.24 6.19
CA GLY A 165 -5.31 19.40 7.37
C GLY A 165 -5.11 17.90 7.11
N VAL A 166 -4.36 17.54 6.06
CA VAL A 166 -3.97 16.18 5.74
C VAL A 166 -2.55 15.94 6.25
N GLU A 167 -2.40 15.01 7.19
CA GLU A 167 -1.09 14.59 7.70
C GLU A 167 -0.38 13.72 6.67
N VAL A 168 0.94 13.85 6.57
CA VAL A 168 1.73 13.14 5.57
C VAL A 168 2.84 12.38 6.28
N TRP A 169 2.96 11.09 5.97
CA TRP A 169 3.89 10.19 6.62
C TRP A 169 4.66 9.37 5.58
N SER A 170 5.97 9.20 5.79
CA SER A 170 6.70 8.08 5.20
C SER A 170 6.45 6.82 6.03
N VAL A 171 6.45 5.66 5.38
CA VAL A 171 6.45 4.34 6.02
C VAL A 171 7.46 3.45 5.31
N ASP A 172 8.09 2.57 6.08
CA ASP A 172 9.08 1.64 5.54
C ASP A 172 9.03 0.31 6.31
N LEU A 173 9.42 -0.78 5.64
CA LEU A 173 9.69 -2.02 6.34
C LEU A 173 10.97 -1.80 7.15
N ALA A 174 10.88 -1.92 8.48
CA ALA A 174 12.07 -1.96 9.32
C ALA A 174 12.99 -3.06 8.78
N SER A 175 14.25 -2.70 8.51
CA SER A 175 15.29 -3.61 8.01
C SER A 175 15.74 -4.57 9.08
#